data_AF-A0A0D0VJ11-F1
#
_entry.id   AF-A0A0D0VJ11-F1
#
_cell.length_a   1.000
_cell.length_b   1.000
_cell.length_c   1.000
_cell.angle_alpha   90.00
_cell.angle_beta   90.00
_cell.angle_gamma   90.00
#
_symmetry.space_group_name_H-M   'P 1'
#
loop_
_entity.id
_entity.type
_entity.pdbx_description
1 polymer ?
#
loop_
_entity_poly.entity_id
_entity_poly.type
_entity_poly.pdbx_seq_one_letter_code
_entity_poly.pdbx_strand_id
1 'polypeptide(L)'
;MDDSNAPDRFISREKAEGHLQPVQDDLAINDEATLFASPLPIVGERKTTTRKEVWSWYVYYVGNSGLGPFNFAISAWQNLLYLAGWDPAYPKGTVPCGDGACNLIAFGSERSVNSIVLITNGLSFAFQAVLFLIMGSFADYGVIRPHITTAFTVLAWAVSFAWLGVEDPSKWQAGTALYILGLIGYQGALTFWTAAFPGLARDLPEIKDSEEKLARGDTDRKSHDRLDMLARNRLANVSFLVCSLGELVVLAILAGVLEGVINDDPDSNTKALSIVCAYSAGIWSESLLFITCSWLTRNHK
;
A
#
# COMPACT_ATOMS: atom_id res chain seq x y z
N MET A 1 56.49 -66.01 -31.47
CA MET A 1 57.00 -65.09 -30.46
C MET A 1 56.26 -63.78 -30.62
N ASP A 2 55.12 -63.51 -30.00
CA ASP A 2 54.12 -64.21 -29.19
C ASP A 2 52.97 -63.18 -29.11
N ASP A 3 51.73 -63.53 -29.45
CA ASP A 3 50.73 -64.22 -28.61
C ASP A 3 49.87 -63.22 -27.79
N SER A 4 48.56 -63.22 -28.04
CA SER A 4 47.42 -62.88 -27.13
C SER A 4 46.16 -62.49 -27.95
N ASN A 5 45.24 -63.44 -28.18
CA ASN A 5 43.99 -63.73 -27.42
C ASN A 5 42.84 -62.72 -27.67
N ALA A 6 41.57 -63.03 -27.96
CA ALA A 6 40.74 -64.23 -28.16
C ALA A 6 39.33 -63.74 -28.64
N PRO A 7 38.36 -64.61 -29.03
CA PRO A 7 37.24 -64.28 -29.93
C PRO A 7 35.80 -64.28 -29.32
N ASP A 8 34.87 -63.73 -30.12
CA ASP A 8 33.45 -64.06 -30.39
C ASP A 8 32.35 -64.34 -29.34
N ARG A 9 31.25 -63.57 -29.52
CA ARG A 9 29.79 -63.86 -29.50
C ARG A 9 29.11 -64.39 -28.22
N PHE A 10 27.97 -63.78 -27.84
CA PHE A 10 26.69 -64.44 -27.50
C PHE A 10 25.50 -63.43 -27.49
N ILE A 11 24.47 -63.68 -28.35
CA ILE A 11 22.98 -63.62 -28.14
C ILE A 11 22.33 -62.34 -27.55
N SER A 12 21.15 -61.81 -27.92
CA SER A 12 20.13 -61.92 -28.99
C SER A 12 19.16 -60.74 -28.75
N ARG A 13 18.61 -60.11 -29.80
CA ARG A 13 17.57 -59.07 -29.68
C ARG A 13 16.19 -59.72 -29.79
N GLU A 14 15.47 -59.80 -28.68
CA GLU A 14 14.07 -60.23 -28.62
C GLU A 14 13.13 -59.03 -28.78
N LYS A 15 12.01 -59.28 -29.45
CA LYS A 15 10.97 -58.35 -29.89
C LYS A 15 9.94 -58.19 -28.75
N ALA A 16 9.60 -56.96 -28.37
CA ALA A 16 8.43 -56.69 -27.53
C ALA A 16 7.64 -55.51 -28.10
N GLU A 17 6.44 -55.82 -28.58
CA GLU A 17 5.38 -54.86 -28.92
C GLU A 17 4.94 -54.12 -27.66
N GLY A 18 4.75 -52.80 -27.75
CA GLY A 18 4.27 -51.95 -26.67
C GLY A 18 3.27 -50.94 -27.20
N HIS A 19 2.02 -51.09 -26.76
CA HIS A 19 0.86 -50.26 -27.06
C HIS A 19 1.10 -48.75 -26.95
N LEU A 20 0.48 -47.99 -27.85
CA LEU A 20 0.18 -46.56 -27.68
C LEU A 20 -0.48 -46.34 -26.31
N GLN A 21 0.17 -45.56 -25.45
CA GLN A 21 -0.50 -44.88 -24.35
C GLN A 21 -0.65 -43.39 -24.72
N PRO A 22 -1.80 -42.75 -24.43
CA PRO A 22 -1.97 -41.33 -24.66
C PRO A 22 -1.02 -40.56 -23.73
N VAL A 23 -0.38 -39.52 -24.26
CA VAL A 23 0.42 -38.58 -23.48
C VAL A 23 -0.53 -37.92 -22.46
N GLN A 24 -0.42 -38.33 -21.21
CA GLN A 24 -1.12 -37.73 -20.08
C GLN A 24 -0.55 -36.32 -19.87
N ASP A 25 -1.44 -35.34 -20.01
CA ASP A 25 -1.17 -33.90 -19.91
C ASP A 25 -1.02 -33.51 -18.42
N ASP A 26 0.10 -33.89 -17.81
CA ASP A 26 0.41 -33.56 -16.40
C ASP A 26 1.42 -32.40 -16.29
N LEU A 27 1.16 -31.31 -17.01
CA LEU A 27 1.69 -30.00 -16.63
C LEU A 27 0.80 -29.44 -15.52
N ALA A 28 1.00 -29.96 -14.30
CA ALA A 28 0.55 -29.31 -13.09
C ALA A 28 1.20 -27.91 -13.06
N ILE A 29 0.45 -26.93 -13.55
CA ILE A 29 0.81 -25.53 -13.55
C ILE A 29 0.87 -25.11 -12.09
N ASN A 30 2.07 -25.00 -11.52
CA ASN A 30 2.28 -24.30 -10.26
C ASN A 30 2.15 -22.81 -10.54
N ASP A 31 0.90 -22.40 -10.69
CA ASP A 31 0.49 -21.13 -11.24
C ASP A 31 0.30 -20.08 -10.14
N GLU A 32 1.30 -19.97 -9.25
CA GLU A 32 1.38 -18.83 -8.33
C GLU A 32 1.42 -17.51 -9.11
N ALA A 33 1.89 -17.54 -10.37
CA ALA A 33 1.88 -16.40 -11.28
C ALA A 33 0.49 -16.04 -11.81
N THR A 34 -0.45 -16.99 -11.98
CA THR A 34 -1.85 -16.65 -12.31
C THR A 34 -2.67 -16.26 -11.10
N LEU A 35 -2.28 -16.68 -9.89
CA LEU A 35 -2.98 -16.28 -8.66
C LEU A 35 -2.95 -14.75 -8.43
N PHE A 36 -1.92 -14.07 -8.94
CA PHE A 36 -1.80 -12.59 -8.90
C PHE A 36 -2.12 -11.90 -10.23
N ALA A 37 -2.47 -12.66 -11.27
CA ALA A 37 -2.96 -12.09 -12.50
C ALA A 37 -4.38 -11.57 -12.25
N SER A 38 -4.54 -10.25 -12.13
CA SER A 38 -5.87 -9.65 -12.33
C SER A 38 -6.44 -10.25 -13.62
N PRO A 39 -7.68 -10.79 -13.60
CA PRO A 39 -8.22 -11.54 -14.72
C PRO A 39 -8.07 -10.72 -16.00
N LEU A 40 -7.72 -11.39 -17.10
CA LEU A 40 -7.77 -10.77 -18.42
C LEU A 40 -9.18 -10.17 -18.60
N PRO A 41 -9.31 -9.00 -19.26
CA PRO A 41 -10.62 -8.46 -19.54
C PRO A 41 -11.46 -9.53 -20.24
N ILE A 42 -12.61 -9.86 -19.66
CA ILE A 42 -13.53 -10.91 -20.15
C ILE A 42 -14.09 -10.48 -21.52
N VAL A 43 -14.10 -9.17 -21.79
CA VAL A 43 -14.52 -8.56 -23.07
C VAL A 43 -13.65 -7.31 -23.31
N GLY A 44 -13.35 -6.99 -24.57
CA GLY A 44 -12.71 -5.72 -24.95
C GLY A 44 -11.19 -5.77 -25.18
N GLU A 45 -10.68 -4.76 -25.90
CA GLU A 45 -9.26 -4.66 -26.22
C GLU A 45 -8.48 -4.11 -25.01
N ARG A 46 -7.47 -4.86 -24.59
CA ARG A 46 -6.61 -4.51 -23.46
C ARG A 46 -5.92 -3.17 -23.72
N LYS A 47 -6.04 -2.19 -22.82
CA LYS A 47 -5.37 -0.88 -22.96
C LYS A 47 -3.87 -0.99 -22.64
N THR A 48 -3.06 -0.22 -23.36
CA THR A 48 -1.60 -0.16 -23.15
C THR A 48 -1.26 0.92 -22.14
N THR A 49 -0.37 0.59 -21.18
CA THR A 49 0.14 1.53 -20.19
C THR A 49 0.94 2.65 -20.82
N THR A 50 0.55 3.88 -20.52
CA THR A 50 1.23 5.08 -21.00
C THR A 50 2.25 5.58 -19.99
N ARG A 51 3.21 6.37 -20.46
CA ARG A 51 4.21 7.02 -19.59
C ARG A 51 3.56 7.94 -18.54
N LYS A 52 2.41 8.55 -18.85
CA LYS A 52 1.66 9.39 -17.91
C LYS A 52 1.05 8.58 -16.78
N GLU A 53 0.52 7.40 -17.07
CA GLU A 53 -0.01 6.48 -16.06
C GLU A 53 1.08 6.00 -15.11
N VAL A 54 2.26 5.67 -15.64
CA VAL A 54 3.42 5.26 -14.84
C VAL A 54 3.89 6.39 -13.91
N TRP A 55 4.05 7.62 -14.42
CA TRP A 55 4.43 8.75 -13.57
C TRP A 55 3.35 9.13 -12.55
N SER A 56 2.07 9.00 -12.91
CA SER A 56 0.96 9.20 -11.96
C SER A 56 1.03 8.18 -10.82
N TRP A 57 1.37 6.92 -11.14
CA TRP A 57 1.56 5.88 -10.13
C TRP A 57 2.75 6.19 -9.21
N TYR A 58 3.88 6.67 -9.74
CA TYR A 58 5.04 7.08 -8.94
C TYR A 58 4.75 8.28 -8.02
N VAL A 59 4.15 9.35 -8.56
CA VAL A 59 3.87 10.58 -7.81
C VAL A 59 2.82 10.36 -6.74
N TYR A 60 1.84 9.48 -6.98
CA TYR A 60 0.90 9.09 -5.95
C TYR A 60 1.57 8.54 -4.71
N TYR A 61 2.64 7.77 -4.87
CA TYR A 61 3.32 7.16 -3.74
C TYR A 61 3.93 8.22 -2.82
N VAL A 62 4.45 9.32 -3.39
CA VAL A 62 4.95 10.48 -2.62
C VAL A 62 3.85 11.05 -1.71
N GLY A 63 2.66 11.27 -2.27
CA GLY A 63 1.51 11.77 -1.49
C GLY A 63 1.01 10.76 -0.46
N ASN A 64 0.95 9.49 -0.84
CA ASN A 64 0.56 8.37 0.00
C ASN A 64 1.75 7.70 0.72
N SER A 65 2.75 8.49 1.13
CA SER A 65 3.94 8.04 1.87
C SER A 65 3.65 7.76 3.35
N GLY A 66 2.50 8.23 3.84
CA GLY A 66 2.08 8.07 5.24
C GLY A 66 2.63 9.15 6.18
N LEU A 67 3.34 10.17 5.69
CA LEU A 67 3.83 11.25 6.55
C LEU A 67 2.69 11.90 7.37
N GLY A 68 1.62 12.36 6.73
CA GLY A 68 0.51 13.02 7.43
C GLY A 68 -0.36 12.07 8.27
N PRO A 69 -1.27 11.31 7.64
CA PRO A 69 -2.31 10.56 8.36
C PRO A 69 -1.81 9.34 9.13
N PHE A 70 -0.59 8.85 8.88
CA PHE A 70 -0.03 7.72 9.60
C PHE A 70 1.00 8.16 10.66
N ASN A 71 2.02 8.95 10.28
CA ASN A 71 3.08 9.35 11.21
C ASN A 71 2.72 10.56 12.08
N PHE A 72 2.28 11.68 11.50
CA PHE A 72 2.02 12.89 12.30
C PHE A 72 0.66 12.89 13.00
N ALA A 73 -0.35 12.21 12.44
CA ALA A 73 -1.67 12.12 13.06
C ALA A 73 -1.65 11.38 14.40
N ILE A 74 -0.81 10.34 14.56
CA ILE A 74 -0.67 9.68 15.86
C ILE A 74 0.00 10.62 16.88
N SER A 75 1.00 11.41 16.47
CA SER A 75 1.62 12.41 17.33
C SER A 75 0.64 13.50 17.74
N ALA A 76 -0.15 14.02 16.79
CA ALA A 76 -1.21 15.01 17.05
C ALA A 76 -2.24 14.47 18.06
N TRP A 77 -2.70 13.24 17.83
CA TRP A 77 -3.63 12.57 18.72
C TRP A 77 -3.06 12.33 20.12
N GLN A 78 -1.85 11.79 20.22
CA GLN A 78 -1.20 11.53 21.51
C GLN A 78 -1.00 12.85 22.27
N ASN A 79 -0.57 13.91 21.59
CA ASN A 79 -0.43 15.23 22.20
C ASN A 79 -1.75 15.70 22.85
N LEU A 80 -2.89 15.52 22.18
CA LEU A 80 -4.21 15.83 22.77
C LEU A 80 -4.52 14.99 24.01
N LEU A 81 -4.16 13.69 23.99
CA LEU A 81 -4.37 12.81 25.14
C LEU A 81 -3.51 13.24 26.34
N TYR A 82 -2.26 13.66 26.09
CA TYR A 82 -1.36 14.17 27.13
C TYR A 82 -1.87 15.48 27.72
N LEU A 83 -2.33 16.41 26.89
CA LEU A 83 -2.91 17.68 27.34
C LEU A 83 -4.24 17.49 28.10
N ALA A 84 -5.03 16.48 27.76
CA ALA A 84 -6.29 16.17 28.43
C ALA A 84 -6.12 15.35 29.72
N GLY A 85 -4.96 14.71 29.90
CA GLY A 85 -4.66 13.82 31.01
C GLY A 85 -4.19 14.53 32.27
N TRP A 86 -3.95 13.73 33.32
CA TRP A 86 -3.33 14.18 34.55
C TRP A 86 -2.23 13.22 35.01
N ASP A 87 -1.32 13.70 35.85
CA ASP A 87 -0.31 12.87 36.49
C ASP A 87 -0.94 12.03 37.62
N PRO A 88 -0.91 10.67 37.54
CA PRO A 88 -1.52 9.80 38.54
C PRO A 88 -0.82 9.80 39.91
N ALA A 89 0.35 10.44 40.04
CA ALA A 89 0.99 10.67 41.33
C ALA A 89 0.21 11.67 42.21
N TYR A 90 -0.67 12.47 41.59
CA TYR A 90 -1.48 13.49 42.26
C TYR A 90 -2.98 13.17 42.18
N PRO A 91 -3.82 13.80 43.02
CA PRO A 91 -5.26 13.67 42.90
C PRO A 91 -5.74 13.98 41.48
N LYS A 92 -6.79 13.28 41.06
CA LYS A 92 -7.30 13.36 39.70
C LYS A 92 -7.55 14.80 39.23
N GLY A 93 -6.93 15.17 38.10
CA GLY A 93 -7.13 16.46 37.43
C GLY A 93 -6.48 17.66 38.13
N THR A 94 -5.62 17.45 39.13
CA THR A 94 -4.96 18.58 39.82
C THR A 94 -3.65 19.00 39.17
N VAL A 95 -2.91 18.05 38.60
CA VAL A 95 -1.60 18.29 37.98
C VAL A 95 -1.63 17.77 36.54
N PRO A 96 -1.31 18.60 35.53
CA PRO A 96 -1.26 18.16 34.14
C PRO A 96 -0.13 17.14 33.95
N CYS A 97 -0.19 16.36 32.88
CA CYS A 97 0.87 15.41 32.58
C CYS A 97 2.20 16.11 32.32
N GLY A 98 3.27 15.60 32.93
CA GLY A 98 4.67 15.95 32.61
C GLY A 98 5.35 14.81 31.86
N ASP A 99 6.67 14.69 32.02
CA ASP A 99 7.49 13.65 31.38
C ASP A 99 7.24 12.22 31.91
N GLY A 100 6.38 12.08 32.93
CA GLY A 100 6.11 10.85 33.65
C GLY A 100 4.86 10.10 33.18
N ALA A 101 4.20 9.43 34.12
CA ALA A 101 2.94 8.75 33.83
C ALA A 101 1.84 9.77 33.52
N CYS A 102 0.96 9.43 32.60
CA CYS A 102 -0.17 10.26 32.20
C CYS A 102 -1.42 9.39 32.11
N ASN A 103 -2.44 9.70 32.90
CA ASN A 103 -3.71 8.99 32.94
C ASN A 103 -4.84 9.87 32.40
N LEU A 104 -5.81 9.21 31.76
CA LEU A 104 -7.03 9.82 31.25
C LEU A 104 -8.20 8.85 31.49
N ILE A 105 -9.40 9.38 31.72
CA ILE A 105 -10.61 8.56 31.68
C ILE A 105 -11.01 8.37 30.23
N ALA A 106 -10.69 7.20 29.69
CA ALA A 106 -11.07 6.79 28.34
C ALA A 106 -11.79 5.45 28.39
N PHE A 107 -12.71 5.19 27.47
CA PHE A 107 -13.56 3.99 27.41
C PHE A 107 -14.13 3.54 28.78
N GLY A 108 -14.61 4.51 29.58
CA GLY A 108 -15.29 4.26 30.85
C GLY A 108 -14.40 3.89 32.04
N SER A 109 -13.08 3.86 31.91
CA SER A 109 -12.17 3.61 33.03
C SER A 109 -10.96 4.53 33.00
N GLU A 110 -10.31 4.70 34.16
CA GLU A 110 -8.99 5.33 34.21
C GLU A 110 -7.98 4.43 33.49
N ARG A 111 -7.24 5.01 32.55
CA ARG A 111 -6.23 4.31 31.74
C ARG A 111 -5.04 5.23 31.51
N SER A 112 -3.86 4.66 31.39
CA SER A 112 -2.69 5.40 30.92
C SER A 112 -2.84 5.75 29.44
N VAL A 113 -2.26 6.86 29.00
CA VAL A 113 -2.23 7.26 27.58
C VAL A 113 -1.69 6.12 26.71
N ASN A 114 -0.63 5.44 27.16
CA ASN A 114 -0.07 4.26 26.47
C ASN A 114 -1.11 3.14 26.29
N SER A 115 -1.91 2.84 27.31
CA SER A 115 -2.99 1.85 27.21
C SER A 115 -4.07 2.28 26.21
N ILE A 116 -4.42 3.57 26.19
CA ILE A 116 -5.40 4.13 25.24
C ILE A 116 -4.89 4.00 23.81
N VAL A 117 -3.61 4.32 23.58
CA VAL A 117 -2.92 4.17 22.29
C VAL A 117 -2.95 2.73 21.81
N LEU A 118 -2.63 1.77 22.68
CA LEU A 118 -2.63 0.35 22.33
C LEU A 118 -4.03 -0.17 22.00
N ILE A 119 -5.04 0.16 22.81
CA ILE A 119 -6.42 -0.25 22.57
C ILE A 119 -6.94 0.32 21.25
N THR A 120 -6.70 1.60 21.01
CA THR A 120 -7.16 2.29 19.78
C THR A 120 -6.49 1.71 18.54
N ASN A 121 -5.19 1.43 18.59
CA ASN A 121 -4.49 0.74 17.50
C ASN A 121 -5.10 -0.65 17.22
N GLY A 122 -5.32 -1.45 18.27
CA GLY A 122 -5.96 -2.76 18.14
C GLY A 122 -7.34 -2.68 17.52
N LEU A 123 -8.16 -1.72 17.95
CA LEU A 123 -9.49 -1.46 17.37
C LEU A 123 -9.40 -1.03 15.90
N SER A 124 -8.46 -0.14 15.55
CA SER A 124 -8.23 0.28 14.17
C SER A 124 -7.91 -0.91 13.27
N PHE A 125 -7.04 -1.82 13.70
CA PHE A 125 -6.72 -3.02 12.93
C PHE A 125 -7.91 -3.97 12.81
N ALA A 126 -8.69 -4.14 13.87
CA ALA A 126 -9.92 -4.95 13.81
C ALA A 126 -10.93 -4.37 12.80
N PHE A 127 -11.14 -3.05 12.81
CA PHE A 127 -12.01 -2.39 11.83
C PHE A 127 -11.46 -2.50 10.40
N GLN A 128 -10.16 -2.30 10.21
CA GLN A 128 -9.52 -2.47 8.90
C GLN A 128 -9.67 -3.90 8.38
N ALA A 129 -9.48 -4.92 9.22
CA ALA A 129 -9.64 -6.31 8.81
C ALA A 129 -11.06 -6.58 8.30
N VAL A 130 -12.08 -6.15 9.04
CA VAL A 130 -13.49 -6.31 8.61
C VAL A 130 -13.76 -5.54 7.32
N LEU A 131 -13.34 -4.27 7.25
CA LEU A 131 -13.55 -3.42 6.08
C LEU A 131 -12.85 -3.97 4.84
N PHE A 132 -11.59 -4.40 4.94
CA PHE A 132 -10.82 -4.89 3.80
C PHE A 132 -11.26 -6.28 3.35
N LEU A 133 -11.78 -7.13 4.23
CA LEU A 133 -12.43 -8.38 3.82
C LEU A 133 -13.66 -8.11 2.95
N ILE A 134 -14.52 -7.17 3.37
CA ILE A 134 -15.71 -6.80 2.61
C ILE A 134 -15.31 -6.11 1.30
N MET A 135 -14.49 -5.06 1.37
CA MET A 135 -14.09 -4.27 0.21
C MET A 135 -13.22 -5.04 -0.78
N GLY A 136 -12.39 -5.98 -0.31
CA GLY A 136 -11.61 -6.88 -1.17
C GLY A 136 -12.52 -7.71 -2.07
N SER A 137 -13.57 -8.30 -1.53
CA SER A 137 -14.55 -9.04 -2.34
C SER A 137 -15.21 -8.16 -3.41
N PHE A 138 -15.55 -6.90 -3.09
CA PHE A 138 -16.07 -5.95 -4.08
C PHE A 138 -15.02 -5.52 -5.12
N ALA A 139 -13.75 -5.46 -4.75
CA ALA A 139 -12.66 -5.10 -5.65
C ALA A 139 -12.32 -6.22 -6.64
N ASP A 140 -12.46 -7.48 -6.23
CA ASP A 140 -12.15 -8.65 -7.06
C ASP A 140 -13.27 -8.95 -8.07
N TYR A 141 -14.53 -8.72 -7.71
CA TYR A 141 -15.69 -9.06 -8.55
C TYR A 141 -16.41 -7.85 -9.17
N GLY A 142 -16.08 -6.62 -8.76
CA GLY A 142 -16.79 -5.41 -9.17
C GLY A 142 -16.01 -4.52 -10.15
N VAL A 143 -16.75 -3.82 -11.03
CA VAL A 143 -16.24 -2.70 -11.86
C VAL A 143 -15.81 -1.46 -11.04
N ILE A 144 -15.96 -1.51 -9.72
CA ILE A 144 -15.80 -0.37 -8.81
C ILE A 144 -14.35 -0.18 -8.34
N ARG A 145 -13.46 -1.13 -8.62
CA ARG A 145 -12.05 -1.13 -8.17
C ARG A 145 -11.35 0.24 -8.20
N PRO A 146 -11.41 1.04 -9.29
CA PRO A 146 -10.75 2.34 -9.28
C PRO A 146 -11.38 3.38 -8.35
N HIS A 147 -12.69 3.31 -8.13
CA HIS A 147 -13.40 4.19 -7.21
C HIS A 147 -13.09 3.89 -5.74
N ILE A 148 -12.69 2.66 -5.40
CA ILE A 148 -12.34 2.28 -4.03
C ILE A 148 -11.10 3.03 -3.58
N THR A 149 -10.02 3.02 -4.36
CA THR A 149 -8.80 3.78 -4.05
C THR A 149 -9.12 5.26 -3.89
N THR A 150 -9.87 5.85 -4.84
CA THR A 150 -10.28 7.25 -4.77
C THR A 150 -11.07 7.57 -3.50
N ALA A 151 -12.01 6.71 -3.10
CA ALA A 151 -12.81 6.92 -1.89
C ALA A 151 -11.94 6.94 -0.62
N PHE A 152 -10.99 6.01 -0.49
CA PHE A 152 -10.05 6.00 0.63
C PHE A 152 -9.09 7.20 0.61
N THR A 153 -8.62 7.62 -0.56
CA THR A 153 -7.80 8.83 -0.70
C THR A 153 -8.56 10.07 -0.26
N VAL A 154 -9.81 10.25 -0.71
CA VAL A 154 -10.66 11.39 -0.33
C VAL A 154 -10.96 11.35 1.18
N LEU A 155 -11.21 10.18 1.75
CA LEU A 155 -11.37 10.02 3.19
C LEU A 155 -10.11 10.46 3.94
N ALA A 156 -8.94 10.01 3.51
CA ALA A 156 -7.68 10.39 4.13
C ALA A 156 -7.45 11.90 4.09
N TRP A 157 -7.75 12.56 2.96
CA TRP A 157 -7.65 14.01 2.86
C TRP A 157 -8.64 14.73 3.77
N ALA A 158 -9.90 14.30 3.76
CA ALA A 158 -10.93 14.90 4.60
C ALA A 158 -10.51 14.85 6.08
N VAL A 159 -9.99 13.70 6.51
CA VAL A 159 -9.44 13.54 7.87
C VAL A 159 -8.22 14.43 8.11
N SER A 160 -7.26 14.45 7.18
CA SER A 160 -6.04 15.25 7.32
C SER A 160 -6.32 16.76 7.39
N PHE A 161 -7.33 17.26 6.66
CA PHE A 161 -7.80 18.64 6.82
C PHE A 161 -8.64 18.84 8.08
N ALA A 162 -9.41 17.84 8.51
CA ALA A 162 -10.21 17.91 9.74
C ALA A 162 -9.34 18.06 11.00
N TRP A 163 -8.07 17.63 10.97
CA TRP A 163 -7.12 17.89 12.05
C TRP A 163 -6.95 19.37 12.38
N LEU A 164 -7.14 20.29 11.42
CA LEU A 164 -7.15 21.74 11.68
C LEU A 164 -8.27 22.19 12.64
N GLY A 165 -9.32 21.37 12.82
CA GLY A 165 -10.43 21.68 13.74
C GLY A 165 -10.28 21.07 15.14
N VAL A 166 -9.24 20.26 15.36
CA VAL A 166 -9.05 19.47 16.58
C VAL A 166 -7.73 19.87 17.25
N GLU A 167 -7.68 21.12 17.70
CA GLU A 167 -6.53 21.67 18.43
C GLU A 167 -6.78 21.72 19.95
N ASP A 168 -8.03 21.60 20.40
CA ASP A 168 -8.38 21.65 21.82
C ASP A 168 -8.27 20.27 22.50
N PRO A 169 -7.63 20.16 23.69
CA PRO A 169 -7.56 18.91 24.44
C PRO A 169 -8.93 18.31 24.78
N SER A 170 -9.95 19.15 24.94
CA SER A 170 -11.33 18.71 25.18
C SER A 170 -11.93 17.89 24.03
N LYS A 171 -11.34 17.95 22.84
CA LYS A 171 -11.77 17.23 21.63
C LYS A 171 -10.99 15.93 21.39
N TRP A 172 -10.28 15.39 22.39
CA TRP A 172 -9.47 14.17 22.25
C TRP A 172 -10.27 12.96 21.73
N GLN A 173 -11.58 12.87 22.01
CA GLN A 173 -12.43 11.81 21.43
C GLN A 173 -12.61 11.99 19.92
N ALA A 174 -12.77 13.24 19.46
CA ALA A 174 -12.79 13.54 18.03
C ALA A 174 -11.42 13.25 17.39
N GLY A 175 -10.32 13.59 18.07
CA GLY A 175 -8.96 13.21 17.67
C GLY A 175 -8.78 11.70 17.54
N THR A 176 -9.35 10.91 18.47
CA THR A 176 -9.36 9.43 18.40
C THR A 176 -10.09 8.95 17.15
N ALA A 177 -11.26 9.52 16.85
CA ALA A 177 -12.02 9.16 15.65
C ALA A 177 -11.28 9.54 14.36
N LEU A 178 -10.68 10.74 14.30
CA LEU A 178 -9.85 11.17 13.18
C LEU A 178 -8.64 10.26 12.99
N TYR A 179 -7.98 9.84 14.08
CA TYR A 179 -6.86 8.91 14.00
C TYR A 179 -7.28 7.55 13.40
N ILE A 180 -8.37 6.95 13.89
CA ILE A 180 -8.88 5.67 13.36
C ILE A 180 -9.25 5.81 11.87
N LEU A 181 -10.03 6.84 11.52
CA LEU A 181 -10.47 7.06 10.14
C LEU A 181 -9.31 7.39 9.21
N GLY A 182 -8.33 8.17 9.67
CA GLY A 182 -7.12 8.51 8.93
C GLY A 182 -6.27 7.28 8.64
N LEU A 183 -6.12 6.40 9.63
CA LEU A 183 -5.41 5.14 9.48
C LEU A 183 -6.12 4.21 8.50
N ILE A 184 -7.46 4.09 8.57
CA ILE A 184 -8.26 3.33 7.60
C ILE A 184 -8.12 3.94 6.19
N GLY A 185 -8.25 5.26 6.06
CA GLY A 185 -8.12 5.99 4.80
C GLY A 185 -6.77 5.76 4.15
N TYR A 186 -5.70 5.96 4.91
CA TYR A 186 -4.33 5.76 4.46
C TYR A 186 -4.08 4.30 4.04
N GLN A 187 -4.35 3.34 4.92
CA GLN A 187 -4.09 1.93 4.65
C GLN A 187 -4.92 1.43 3.47
N GLY A 188 -6.20 1.81 3.38
CA GLY A 188 -7.06 1.42 2.27
C GLY A 188 -6.54 1.98 0.94
N ALA A 189 -6.16 3.26 0.92
CA ALA A 189 -5.59 3.90 -0.25
C ALA A 189 -4.29 3.22 -0.69
N LEU A 190 -3.40 2.86 0.24
CA LEU A 190 -2.15 2.14 -0.02
C LEU A 190 -2.40 0.72 -0.54
N THR A 191 -3.29 -0.03 0.08
CA THR A 191 -3.61 -1.42 -0.30
C THR A 191 -4.14 -1.49 -1.73
N PHE A 192 -5.17 -0.70 -2.06
CA PHE A 192 -5.79 -0.78 -3.39
C PHE A 192 -4.93 -0.15 -4.50
N TRP A 193 -4.13 0.88 -4.18
CA TRP A 193 -3.12 1.39 -5.10
C TRP A 193 -2.02 0.35 -5.39
N THR A 194 -1.53 -0.35 -4.35
CA THR A 194 -0.53 -1.41 -4.52
C THR A 194 -1.10 -2.58 -5.32
N ALA A 195 -2.36 -2.94 -5.08
CA ALA A 195 -3.02 -4.01 -5.82
C ALA A 195 -3.12 -3.70 -7.33
N ALA A 196 -3.13 -2.43 -7.74
CA ALA A 196 -3.17 -2.05 -9.16
C ALA A 196 -1.82 -2.27 -9.88
N PHE A 197 -0.72 -2.43 -9.14
CA PHE A 197 0.64 -2.53 -9.68
C PHE A 197 0.85 -3.68 -10.67
N PRO A 198 0.43 -4.94 -10.41
CA PRO A 198 0.56 -6.01 -11.38
C PRO A 198 -0.14 -5.70 -12.70
N GLY A 199 -1.34 -5.11 -12.65
CA GLY A 199 -2.08 -4.70 -13.85
C GLY A 199 -1.33 -3.63 -14.65
N LEU A 200 -0.82 -2.59 -13.97
CA LEU A 200 -0.03 -1.52 -14.59
C LEU A 200 1.21 -2.07 -15.31
N ALA A 201 1.95 -2.97 -14.65
CA ALA A 201 3.17 -3.57 -15.18
C ALA A 201 2.90 -4.51 -16.35
N ARG A 202 1.88 -5.36 -16.22
CA ARG A 202 1.47 -6.29 -17.29
C ARG A 202 1.09 -5.50 -18.55
N ASP A 203 0.42 -4.36 -18.41
CA ASP A 203 -0.13 -3.57 -19.53
C ASP A 203 0.95 -2.74 -20.27
N LEU A 204 2.22 -2.83 -19.87
CA LEU A 204 3.32 -2.12 -20.54
C LEU A 204 3.48 -2.55 -22.02
N PRO A 205 3.84 -1.62 -22.92
CA PRO A 205 4.04 -1.91 -24.34
C PRO A 205 5.00 -3.08 -24.60
N GLU A 206 6.13 -3.10 -23.90
CA GLU A 206 7.15 -4.14 -24.06
C GLU A 206 6.68 -5.52 -23.58
N ILE A 207 5.79 -5.58 -22.58
CA ILE A 207 5.24 -6.83 -22.07
C ILE A 207 4.21 -7.37 -23.04
N LYS A 208 3.32 -6.52 -23.55
CA LYS A 208 2.34 -6.90 -24.58
C LYS A 208 3.00 -7.41 -25.87
N ASP A 209 4.02 -6.72 -26.36
CA ASP A 209 4.79 -7.18 -27.54
C ASP A 209 5.44 -8.55 -27.28
N SER A 210 5.94 -8.77 -26.05
CA SER A 210 6.47 -10.08 -25.66
C SER A 210 5.40 -11.17 -25.55
N GLU A 211 4.19 -10.85 -25.09
CA GLU A 211 3.05 -11.78 -25.07
C GLU A 211 2.65 -12.18 -26.51
N GLU A 212 2.59 -11.21 -27.43
CA GLU A 212 2.28 -11.47 -28.84
C GLU A 212 3.35 -12.34 -29.51
N LYS A 213 4.64 -12.06 -29.24
CA LYS A 213 5.76 -12.90 -29.71
C LYS A 213 5.67 -14.31 -29.16
N LEU A 214 5.28 -14.47 -27.89
CA LEU A 214 5.10 -15.78 -27.28
C LEU A 214 3.95 -16.54 -27.96
N ALA A 215 2.84 -15.86 -28.25
CA ALA A 215 1.70 -16.44 -28.97
C ALA A 215 2.05 -16.86 -30.41
N ARG A 216 2.95 -16.14 -31.07
CA ARG A 216 3.47 -16.50 -32.41
C ARG A 216 4.58 -17.57 -32.38
N GLY A 217 5.12 -17.90 -31.20
CA GLY A 217 6.27 -18.81 -31.06
C GLY A 217 7.63 -18.15 -31.37
N ASP A 218 7.69 -16.83 -31.47
CA ASP A 218 8.91 -16.04 -31.75
C ASP A 218 9.83 -15.93 -30.51
N THR A 219 9.32 -16.20 -29.31
CA THR A 219 10.08 -16.20 -28.05
C THR A 219 9.64 -17.35 -27.15
N ASP A 220 10.50 -17.75 -26.22
CA ASP A 220 10.19 -18.79 -25.25
C ASP A 220 9.59 -18.22 -23.95
N ARG A 221 8.86 -19.07 -23.21
CA ARG A 221 8.19 -18.69 -21.94
C ARG A 221 9.16 -18.10 -20.92
N LYS A 222 10.36 -18.65 -20.79
CA LYS A 222 11.35 -18.21 -19.80
C LYS A 222 11.89 -16.82 -20.12
N SER A 223 12.08 -16.50 -21.40
CA SER A 223 12.45 -15.15 -21.84
C SER A 223 11.35 -14.13 -21.55
N HIS A 224 10.09 -14.49 -21.80
CA HIS A 224 8.93 -13.64 -21.45
C HIS A 224 8.82 -13.39 -19.93
N ASP A 225 8.88 -14.45 -19.12
CA ASP A 225 8.76 -14.34 -17.66
C ASP A 225 9.91 -13.51 -17.07
N ARG A 226 11.13 -13.63 -17.62
CA ARG A 226 12.27 -12.78 -17.23
C ARG A 226 12.02 -11.31 -17.55
N LEU A 227 11.47 -11.00 -18.71
CA LEU A 227 11.15 -9.63 -19.11
C LEU A 227 10.11 -9.02 -18.15
N ASP A 228 9.02 -9.75 -17.87
CA ASP A 228 7.96 -9.32 -16.95
C ASP A 228 8.51 -9.05 -15.54
N MET A 229 9.31 -9.98 -15.00
CA MET A 229 9.98 -9.79 -13.72
C MET A 229 10.85 -8.52 -13.70
N LEU A 230 11.68 -8.30 -14.73
CA LEU A 230 12.56 -7.12 -14.80
C LEU A 230 11.75 -5.82 -14.93
N ALA A 231 10.65 -5.82 -15.68
CA ALA A 231 9.78 -4.65 -15.85
C ALA A 231 9.10 -4.27 -14.53
N ARG A 232 8.53 -5.24 -13.81
CA ARG A 232 7.97 -5.05 -12.46
C ARG A 232 9.03 -4.51 -11.50
N ASN A 233 10.21 -5.13 -11.46
CA ASN A 233 11.30 -4.69 -10.60
C ASN A 233 11.73 -3.24 -10.91
N ARG A 234 11.85 -2.89 -12.20
CA ARG A 234 12.16 -1.51 -12.63
C ARG A 234 11.11 -0.51 -12.15
N LEU A 235 9.82 -0.80 -12.36
CA LEU A 235 8.73 0.07 -11.89
C LEU A 235 8.78 0.25 -10.37
N ALA A 236 8.93 -0.84 -9.61
CA ALA A 236 8.96 -0.79 -8.15
C ALA A 236 10.14 0.04 -7.63
N ASN A 237 11.36 -0.20 -8.13
CA ASN A 237 12.55 0.54 -7.68
C ASN A 237 12.50 2.02 -8.04
N VAL A 238 12.00 2.37 -9.22
CA VAL A 238 11.84 3.78 -9.62
C VAL A 238 10.79 4.46 -8.74
N SER A 239 9.67 3.78 -8.45
CA SER A 239 8.65 4.31 -7.54
C SER A 239 9.20 4.56 -6.15
N PHE A 240 9.97 3.61 -5.62
CA PHE A 240 10.62 3.78 -4.33
C PHE A 240 11.59 4.97 -4.33
N LEU A 241 12.43 5.09 -5.35
CA LEU A 241 13.35 6.23 -5.49
C LEU A 241 12.60 7.57 -5.55
N VAL A 242 11.54 7.66 -6.37
CA VAL A 242 10.72 8.87 -6.50
C VAL A 242 10.04 9.20 -5.17
N CYS A 243 9.49 8.21 -4.47
CA CYS A 243 8.88 8.36 -3.16
C CYS A 243 9.89 8.89 -2.14
N SER A 244 11.06 8.26 -2.01
CA SER A 244 12.09 8.69 -1.06
C SER A 244 12.60 10.10 -1.35
N LEU A 245 12.82 10.46 -2.62
CA LEU A 245 13.22 11.83 -2.98
C LEU A 245 12.10 12.84 -2.67
N GLY A 246 10.85 12.49 -2.95
CA GLY A 246 9.70 13.30 -2.61
C GLY A 246 9.56 13.50 -1.11
N GLU A 247 9.67 12.42 -0.33
CA GLU A 247 9.63 12.45 1.14
C GLU A 247 10.71 13.36 1.73
N LEU A 248 11.94 13.35 1.20
CA LEU A 248 12.99 14.25 1.66
C LEU A 248 12.59 15.72 1.50
N VAL A 249 11.99 16.09 0.37
CA VAL A 249 11.52 17.46 0.13
C VAL A 249 10.37 17.80 1.06
N VAL A 250 9.40 16.90 1.22
CA VAL A 250 8.26 17.08 2.11
C VAL A 250 8.72 17.24 3.55
N LEU A 251 9.59 16.36 4.04
CA LEU A 251 10.15 16.40 5.40
C LEU A 251 10.95 17.68 5.66
N ALA A 252 11.73 18.15 4.68
CA ALA A 252 12.46 19.41 4.82
C ALA A 252 11.50 20.60 5.02
N ILE A 253 10.39 20.64 4.27
CA ILE A 253 9.37 21.68 4.43
C ILE A 253 8.64 21.53 5.76
N LEU A 254 8.28 20.29 6.14
CA LEU A 254 7.63 19.99 7.42
C LEU A 254 8.50 20.42 8.61
N ALA A 255 9.81 20.15 8.57
CA ALA A 255 10.73 20.62 9.60
C ALA A 255 10.74 22.16 9.69
N GLY A 256 10.73 22.85 8.55
CA GLY A 256 10.63 24.32 8.51
C GLY A 256 9.29 24.84 9.07
N VAL A 257 8.18 24.14 8.83
CA VAL A 257 6.87 24.47 9.40
C VAL A 257 6.88 24.29 10.92
N LEU A 258 7.41 23.18 11.41
CA LEU A 258 7.50 22.91 12.85
C LEU A 258 8.35 23.98 13.55
N GLU A 259 9.54 24.28 13.03
CA GLU A 259 10.43 25.32 13.57
C GLU A 259 9.78 26.71 13.54
N GLY A 260 9.01 27.02 12.49
CA GLY A 260 8.37 28.33 12.34
C GLY A 260 7.13 28.54 13.21
N VAL A 261 6.50 27.46 13.69
CA VAL A 261 5.22 27.53 14.43
C VAL A 261 5.42 27.25 15.93
N ILE A 262 6.28 26.29 16.28
CA ILE A 262 6.53 25.91 17.68
C ILE A 262 7.22 27.06 18.41
N ASN A 263 6.71 27.36 19.60
CA ASN A 263 7.27 28.39 20.49
C ASN A 263 7.02 27.99 21.96
N ASP A 264 7.31 28.88 22.91
CA ASP A 264 7.18 28.59 24.35
C ASP A 264 5.73 28.38 24.83
N ASP A 265 4.72 28.59 23.97
CA ASP A 265 3.32 28.30 24.23
C ASP A 265 3.03 26.78 24.15
N PRO A 266 2.48 26.15 25.21
CA PRO A 266 2.09 24.74 25.19
C PRO A 266 1.15 24.35 24.04
N ASP A 267 0.33 25.27 23.55
CA ASP A 267 -0.64 25.02 22.48
C ASP A 267 0.01 25.05 21.07
N SER A 268 1.22 25.59 20.96
CA SER A 268 1.94 25.72 19.69
C SER A 268 2.24 24.36 19.03
N ASN A 269 2.50 23.33 19.84
CA ASN A 269 2.75 21.96 19.38
C ASN A 269 1.52 21.36 18.69
N THR A 270 0.33 21.53 19.28
CA THR A 270 -0.92 20.99 18.71
C THR A 270 -1.23 21.65 17.37
N LYS A 271 -1.02 22.97 17.29
CA LYS A 271 -1.21 23.73 16.06
C LYS A 271 -0.21 23.32 14.98
N ALA A 272 1.07 23.17 15.34
CA ALA A 272 2.10 22.73 14.42
C ALA A 272 1.79 21.35 13.83
N LEU A 273 1.42 20.38 14.68
CA LEU A 273 1.05 19.02 14.24
C LEU A 273 -0.20 19.01 13.34
N SER A 274 -1.18 19.86 13.63
CA SER A 274 -2.40 20.00 12.81
C SER A 274 -2.10 20.59 11.43
N ILE A 275 -1.25 21.62 11.36
CA ILE A 275 -0.79 22.21 10.10
C ILE A 275 -0.01 21.18 9.27
N VAL A 276 0.89 20.41 9.90
CA VAL A 276 1.67 19.36 9.23
C VAL A 276 0.76 18.27 8.63
N CYS A 277 -0.29 17.86 9.34
CA CYS A 277 -1.29 16.92 8.83
C CYS A 277 -2.00 17.47 7.59
N ALA A 278 -2.46 18.72 7.65
CA ALA A 278 -3.15 19.37 6.53
C ALA A 278 -2.24 19.60 5.32
N TYR A 279 -0.99 20.02 5.54
CA TYR A 279 0.00 20.18 4.47
C TYR A 279 0.28 18.87 3.74
N SER A 280 0.42 17.78 4.49
CA SER A 280 0.59 16.44 3.90
C SER A 280 -0.61 16.04 3.03
N ALA A 281 -1.82 16.42 3.43
CA ALA A 281 -3.03 16.25 2.61
C ALA A 281 -2.97 17.05 1.31
N GLY A 282 -2.46 18.29 1.37
CA GLY A 282 -2.26 19.15 0.21
C GLY A 282 -1.36 18.50 -0.84
N ILE A 283 -0.19 18.00 -0.44
CA ILE A 283 0.72 17.27 -1.34
C ILE A 283 0.05 16.04 -1.96
N TRP A 284 -0.69 15.30 -1.15
CA TRP A 284 -1.42 14.13 -1.63
C TRP A 284 -2.54 14.52 -2.62
N SER A 285 -3.19 15.67 -2.41
CA SER A 285 -4.24 16.17 -3.29
C SER A 285 -3.79 16.48 -4.72
N GLU A 286 -2.61 17.08 -4.85
CA GLU A 286 -1.96 17.33 -6.13
C GLU A 286 -1.67 16.02 -6.89
N SER A 287 -1.38 14.95 -6.15
CA SER A 287 -1.06 13.65 -6.73
C SER A 287 -2.26 12.95 -7.38
N LEU A 288 -3.48 13.15 -6.85
CA LEU A 288 -4.70 12.53 -7.40
C LEU A 288 -5.19 13.24 -8.67
N LEU A 289 -4.94 14.54 -8.85
CA LEU A 289 -5.24 15.25 -10.11
C LEU A 289 -4.60 14.54 -11.31
N PHE A 290 -3.42 13.95 -11.12
CA PHE A 290 -2.74 13.15 -12.12
C PHE A 290 -3.37 11.75 -12.32
N ILE A 291 -3.82 11.09 -11.25
CA ILE A 291 -4.43 9.74 -11.32
C ILE A 291 -5.86 9.76 -11.83
N THR A 292 -6.68 10.72 -11.40
CA THR A 292 -8.07 10.86 -11.85
C THR A 292 -8.12 11.11 -13.36
N CYS A 293 -7.21 11.90 -13.92
CA CYS A 293 -7.17 12.14 -15.36
C CYS A 293 -6.74 10.90 -16.17
N SER A 294 -5.84 10.07 -15.65
CA SER A 294 -5.22 8.98 -16.42
C SER A 294 -5.77 7.59 -16.13
N TRP A 295 -6.30 7.34 -14.93
CA TRP A 295 -6.67 6.01 -14.44
C TRP A 295 -8.20 5.82 -14.34
N LEU A 296 -8.99 6.85 -13.96
CA LEU A 296 -10.46 6.79 -14.01
C LEU A 296 -11.01 6.70 -15.44
N THR A 297 -10.23 7.09 -16.45
CA THR A 297 -10.60 6.96 -17.88
C THR A 297 -10.37 5.54 -18.41
N ARG A 298 -9.71 4.66 -17.65
CA ARG A 298 -9.76 3.22 -17.88
C ARG A 298 -11.05 2.65 -17.29
N ASN A 299 -12.16 2.89 -17.99
CA ASN A 299 -13.28 1.94 -17.93
C ASN A 299 -12.73 0.57 -18.38
N HIS A 300 -12.45 -0.30 -17.41
CA HIS A 300 -12.37 -1.74 -17.63
C HIS A 300 -13.81 -2.19 -17.88
N LYS A 301 -14.26 -2.07 -19.12
CA LYS A 301 -15.35 -2.89 -19.64
C LYS A 301 -14.75 -4.17 -20.18
#